data_AF-A0A4Q6AAJ5-F1
#
_entry.id   AF-A0A4Q6AAJ5-F1
#
_cell.length_a   1.000
_cell.length_b   1.000
_cell.length_c   1.000
_cell.angle_alpha   90.00
_cell.angle_beta   90.00
_cell.angle_gamma   90.00
#
_symmetry.space_group_name_H-M   'P 1'
#
loop_
_entity.id
_entity.type
_entity.pdbx_description
1 polymer ?
#
loop_
_entity_poly.entity_id
_entity_poly.type
_entity_poly.pdbx_seq_one_letter_code
_entity_poly.pdbx_strand_id
1 'polypeptide(L)'
;AKALNRPKEEQELYATRSLNYRHLYDKETKLMRPRLRSGEFIQQFNPLKWGDAFTEGNSWHYSWSVFQDVAGLRDLMGGNAAFVGMLDSVFSQPPHFDESGYGGVIHEIREMQIANMGQYAHGNQPIQHMIYLYNYGGQPWKAQYWVRESLNRLYKATPDGYCGDEDNGQTSAWYVFSAMGFYPVTPGTNQYVMGAPLFKKITVTLQNGKKLVINAPNNSDQNRYVQSVALNGKPWTKNWLPHDELQKGGVLNFVMASTPNMKRGIDEASAPYSFSKDDAAMYNRVKDRKPEAKLQTYTRPDTIAKDGLTLIFRDEESTISAALKQRLVDAYFMQYPKLISKYNSESPKKVTFFIDPTYNGVAEAGG
;
A
#
# COMPACT_ATOMS: atom_id res chain seq x y z
N ALA A 1 5.05 9.74 18.17
CA ALA A 1 5.43 9.27 19.52
C ALA A 1 6.93 9.38 19.77
N LYS A 2 7.79 8.63 19.05
CA LYS A 2 9.26 8.65 19.23
C LYS A 2 9.89 10.04 19.10
N ALA A 3 9.65 10.74 17.99
CA ALA A 3 10.21 12.06 17.74
C ALA A 3 9.80 13.14 18.78
N LEU A 4 8.69 12.92 19.49
CA LEU A 4 8.17 13.82 20.53
C LEU A 4 8.53 13.36 21.94
N ASN A 5 9.39 12.33 22.09
CA ASN A 5 9.76 11.74 23.37
C ASN A 5 8.54 11.38 24.25
N ARG A 6 7.47 10.87 23.63
CA ARG A 6 6.27 10.42 24.36
C ARG A 6 6.60 9.26 25.33
N PRO A 7 5.78 9.03 26.38
CA PRO A 7 5.94 7.89 27.29
C PRO A 7 6.18 6.56 26.55
N LYS A 8 6.97 5.69 27.16
CA LYS A 8 7.42 4.44 26.51
C LYS A 8 6.24 3.53 26.17
N GLU A 9 5.22 3.52 27.02
CA GLU A 9 3.98 2.76 26.85
C GLU A 9 3.25 3.19 25.57
N GLU A 10 3.17 4.49 25.29
CA GLU A 10 2.58 5.00 24.04
C GLU A 10 3.39 4.56 22.81
N GLN A 11 4.73 4.62 22.89
CA GLN A 11 5.58 4.19 21.79
C GLN A 11 5.44 2.68 21.51
N GLU A 12 5.42 1.87 22.57
CA GLU A 12 5.23 0.42 22.47
C GLU A 12 3.83 0.04 21.98
N LEU A 13 2.79 0.81 22.33
CA LEU A 13 1.44 0.62 21.81
C LEU A 13 1.41 0.75 20.29
N TYR A 14 1.93 1.84 19.73
CA TYR A 14 1.99 2.03 18.28
C TYR A 14 2.92 1.02 17.59
N ALA A 15 4.05 0.67 18.22
CA ALA A 15 4.97 -0.34 17.70
C ALA A 15 4.36 -1.75 17.69
N THR A 16 3.49 -2.06 18.66
CA THR A 16 2.74 -3.32 18.66
C THR A 16 1.73 -3.32 17.51
N ARG A 17 0.96 -2.24 17.37
CA ARG A 17 -0.06 -2.11 16.31
C ARG A 17 0.54 -2.09 14.90
N SER A 18 1.75 -1.58 14.72
CA SER A 18 2.42 -1.58 13.40
C SER A 18 2.75 -2.99 12.90
N LEU A 19 2.73 -4.01 13.76
CA LEU A 19 2.92 -5.41 13.42
C LEU A 19 1.60 -6.17 13.13
N ASN A 20 0.44 -5.49 13.15
CA ASN A 20 -0.85 -6.13 12.95
C ASN A 20 -1.02 -6.77 11.57
N TYR A 21 -0.24 -6.37 10.56
CA TYR A 21 -0.22 -7.01 9.23
C TYR A 21 0.00 -8.53 9.32
N ARG A 22 0.78 -8.97 10.33
CA ARG A 22 1.06 -10.39 10.60
C ARG A 22 -0.17 -11.21 10.90
N HIS A 23 -1.23 -10.58 11.40
CA HIS A 23 -2.48 -11.26 11.72
C HIS A 23 -3.26 -11.65 10.47
N LEU A 24 -3.05 -10.98 9.33
CA LEU A 24 -3.76 -11.28 8.09
C LEU A 24 -2.93 -12.13 7.13
N TYR A 25 -1.67 -12.39 7.45
CA TYR A 25 -0.79 -13.20 6.61
C TYR A 25 -1.13 -14.69 6.71
N ASP A 26 -1.55 -15.28 5.60
CA ASP A 26 -1.79 -16.71 5.46
C ASP A 26 -0.54 -17.41 4.92
N LYS A 27 0.01 -18.35 5.71
CA LYS A 27 1.22 -19.09 5.36
C LYS A 27 1.05 -20.05 4.19
N GLU A 28 -0.17 -20.57 3.99
CA GLU A 28 -0.47 -21.55 2.93
C GLU A 28 -0.39 -20.89 1.55
N THR A 29 -1.03 -19.73 1.42
CA THR A 29 -1.09 -18.96 0.18
C THR A 29 0.05 -17.96 0.03
N LYS A 30 0.74 -17.64 1.13
CA LYS A 30 1.73 -16.57 1.25
C LYS A 30 1.18 -15.18 0.94
N LEU A 31 -0.12 -14.98 1.10
CA LEU A 31 -0.84 -13.76 0.79
C LEU A 31 -1.59 -13.24 2.03
N MET A 32 -2.03 -11.99 1.98
CA MET A 32 -2.95 -11.46 2.97
C MET A 32 -4.35 -12.01 2.73
N ARG A 33 -4.97 -12.56 3.76
CA ARG A 33 -6.27 -13.23 3.69
C ARG A 33 -7.19 -12.67 4.77
N PRO A 34 -8.46 -12.36 4.44
CA PRO A 34 -9.42 -11.89 5.42
C PRO A 34 -9.64 -12.91 6.53
N ARG A 35 -9.84 -12.40 7.75
CA ARG A 35 -10.15 -13.19 8.93
C ARG A 35 -11.51 -12.82 9.50
N LEU A 36 -12.23 -13.84 9.94
CA LEU A 36 -13.44 -13.70 10.72
C LEU A 36 -13.12 -13.17 12.12
N ARG A 37 -14.13 -12.65 12.80
CA ARG A 37 -14.04 -12.25 14.20
C ARG A 37 -13.61 -13.40 15.13
N SER A 38 -13.92 -14.65 14.77
CA SER A 38 -13.43 -15.84 15.48
C SER A 38 -11.89 -15.97 15.46
N GLY A 39 -11.22 -15.24 14.57
CA GLY A 39 -9.80 -15.38 14.28
C GLY A 39 -9.51 -16.42 13.21
N GLU A 40 -10.51 -17.11 12.65
CA GLU A 40 -10.30 -18.04 11.54
C GLU A 40 -10.15 -17.27 10.22
N PHE A 41 -9.29 -17.76 9.33
CA PHE A 41 -9.25 -17.26 7.95
C PHE A 41 -10.52 -17.67 7.19
N ILE A 42 -10.99 -16.83 6.27
CA ILE A 42 -12.10 -17.19 5.36
C ILE A 42 -11.71 -18.41 4.54
N GLN A 43 -12.37 -19.55 4.74
CA GLN A 43 -11.96 -20.84 4.14
C GLN A 43 -12.02 -20.86 2.61
N GLN A 44 -13.10 -20.35 2.00
CA GLN A 44 -13.24 -20.23 0.55
C GLN A 44 -12.55 -18.95 0.07
N PHE A 45 -11.23 -18.99 -0.04
CA PHE A 45 -10.44 -17.83 -0.42
C PHE A 45 -10.03 -17.90 -1.89
N ASN A 46 -10.58 -16.96 -2.68
CA ASN A 46 -10.09 -16.65 -4.01
C ASN A 46 -9.17 -15.43 -3.95
N PRO A 47 -7.84 -15.58 -4.13
CA PRO A 47 -6.91 -14.45 -4.05
C PRO A 47 -7.07 -13.44 -5.20
N LEU A 48 -7.80 -13.81 -6.26
CA LEU A 48 -8.09 -12.96 -7.42
C LEU A 48 -9.42 -12.22 -7.30
N LYS A 49 -10.19 -12.41 -6.22
CA LYS A 49 -11.43 -11.68 -5.98
C LYS A 49 -11.15 -10.22 -5.65
N TRP A 50 -11.66 -9.33 -6.49
CA TRP A 50 -11.60 -7.89 -6.28
C TRP A 50 -12.75 -7.42 -5.38
N GLY A 51 -12.48 -6.42 -4.55
CA GLY A 51 -13.47 -5.90 -3.61
C GLY A 51 -13.58 -6.75 -2.34
N ASP A 52 -14.74 -6.69 -1.68
CA ASP A 52 -15.05 -7.44 -0.45
C ASP A 52 -14.10 -7.11 0.72
N ALA A 53 -13.02 -7.87 0.89
CA ALA A 53 -12.02 -7.63 1.92
C ALA A 53 -10.96 -6.59 1.54
N PHE A 54 -10.89 -6.25 0.26
CA PHE A 54 -9.95 -5.30 -0.31
C PHE A 54 -10.73 -4.20 -1.05
N THR A 55 -10.09 -3.07 -1.32
CA THR A 55 -10.68 -1.96 -2.08
C THR A 55 -9.99 -1.83 -3.42
N GLU A 56 -10.76 -1.85 -4.50
CA GLU A 56 -10.30 -1.67 -5.91
C GLU A 56 -9.13 -2.58 -6.28
N GLY A 57 -9.07 -3.75 -5.66
CA GLY A 57 -7.98 -4.67 -5.84
C GLY A 57 -8.29 -5.99 -5.18
N ASN A 58 -7.33 -6.90 -5.27
CA ASN A 58 -7.40 -8.22 -4.67
C ASN A 58 -6.18 -8.45 -3.76
N SER A 59 -6.04 -9.68 -3.28
CA SER A 59 -4.96 -10.03 -2.37
C SER A 59 -3.56 -9.89 -2.99
N TRP A 60 -3.41 -10.12 -4.30
CA TRP A 60 -2.14 -9.92 -5.01
C TRP A 60 -1.71 -8.46 -5.09
N HIS A 61 -2.62 -7.51 -4.88
CA HIS A 61 -2.29 -6.08 -4.85
C HIS A 61 -1.97 -5.62 -3.41
N TYR A 62 -2.79 -6.05 -2.45
CA TYR A 62 -2.69 -5.59 -1.05
C TYR A 62 -1.65 -6.33 -0.20
N SER A 63 -1.21 -7.53 -0.61
CA SER A 63 -0.24 -8.31 0.19
C SER A 63 1.10 -7.61 0.41
N TRP A 64 1.38 -6.60 -0.40
CA TRP A 64 2.61 -5.79 -0.38
C TRP A 64 2.52 -4.55 0.50
N SER A 65 1.35 -4.22 1.04
CA SER A 65 1.07 -3.01 1.84
C SER A 65 1.61 -3.13 3.27
N VAL A 66 2.92 -3.38 3.39
CA VAL A 66 3.67 -3.49 4.64
C VAL A 66 4.90 -2.58 4.58
N PHE A 67 4.67 -1.33 4.16
CA PHE A 67 5.73 -0.34 3.88
C PHE A 67 6.74 -0.19 5.02
N GLN A 68 6.25 -0.24 6.26
CA GLN A 68 7.04 -0.05 7.47
C GLN A 68 7.94 -1.24 7.82
N ASP A 69 7.67 -2.44 7.29
CA ASP A 69 8.34 -3.68 7.71
C ASP A 69 8.42 -4.73 6.60
N VAL A 70 8.93 -4.33 5.43
CA VAL A 70 9.06 -5.21 4.25
C VAL A 70 9.95 -6.42 4.55
N ALA A 71 11.04 -6.25 5.32
CA ALA A 71 11.87 -7.37 5.76
C ALA A 71 11.09 -8.35 6.66
N GLY A 72 10.16 -7.86 7.49
CA GLY A 72 9.27 -8.70 8.28
C GLY A 72 8.30 -9.50 7.42
N LEU A 73 7.71 -8.89 6.39
CA LEU A 73 6.87 -9.58 5.40
C LEU A 73 7.66 -10.66 4.64
N ARG A 74 8.87 -10.32 4.20
CA ARG A 74 9.80 -11.24 3.55
C ARG A 74 10.14 -12.44 4.42
N ASP A 75 10.40 -12.21 5.71
CA ASP A 75 10.67 -13.28 6.68
C ASP A 75 9.44 -14.19 6.85
N LEU A 76 8.20 -13.63 6.86
CA LEU A 76 6.97 -14.44 6.84
C LEU A 76 6.83 -15.30 5.59
N MET A 77 7.22 -14.77 4.42
CA MET A 77 7.18 -15.50 3.15
C MET A 77 8.21 -16.62 3.01
N GLY A 78 9.20 -16.67 3.91
CA GLY A 78 10.26 -17.68 3.92
C GLY A 78 11.60 -17.17 3.37
N GLY A 79 11.85 -15.86 3.44
CA GLY A 79 13.11 -15.24 3.09
C GLY A 79 13.20 -14.76 1.63
N ASN A 80 14.39 -14.29 1.23
CA ASN A 80 14.63 -13.58 -0.03
C ASN A 80 14.09 -14.31 -1.26
N ALA A 81 14.40 -15.61 -1.41
CA ALA A 81 14.02 -16.37 -2.60
C ALA A 81 12.49 -16.51 -2.75
N ALA A 82 11.79 -16.85 -1.67
CA ALA A 82 10.34 -16.97 -1.69
C ALA A 82 9.65 -15.62 -1.91
N PHE A 83 10.13 -14.57 -1.24
CA PHE A 83 9.61 -13.22 -1.41
C PHE A 83 9.76 -12.71 -2.84
N VAL A 84 10.95 -12.86 -3.43
CA VAL A 84 11.21 -12.47 -4.83
C VAL A 84 10.41 -13.34 -5.81
N GLY A 85 10.26 -14.64 -5.55
CA GLY A 85 9.42 -15.50 -6.38
C GLY A 85 7.94 -15.10 -6.37
N MET A 86 7.42 -14.63 -5.23
CA MET A 86 6.06 -14.08 -5.15
C MET A 86 5.94 -12.76 -5.94
N LEU A 87 6.96 -11.87 -5.88
CA LEU A 87 7.00 -10.65 -6.69
C LEU A 87 7.06 -10.96 -8.20
N ASP A 88 7.86 -11.94 -8.61
CA ASP A 88 7.94 -12.38 -10.01
C ASP A 88 6.57 -12.89 -10.50
N SER A 89 5.87 -13.64 -9.64
CA SER A 89 4.56 -14.23 -9.94
C SER A 89 3.50 -13.17 -10.25
N VAL A 90 3.59 -11.97 -9.68
CA VAL A 90 2.69 -10.85 -10.01
C VAL A 90 2.77 -10.52 -11.50
N PHE A 91 3.97 -10.45 -12.06
CA PHE A 91 4.16 -10.09 -13.47
C PHE A 91 3.96 -11.26 -14.44
N SER A 92 4.20 -12.49 -14.00
CA SER A 92 4.18 -13.65 -14.89
C SER A 92 2.82 -14.33 -15.02
N GLN A 93 1.94 -14.20 -14.02
CA GLN A 93 0.61 -14.81 -14.08
C GLN A 93 -0.31 -14.03 -15.03
N PRO A 94 -1.32 -14.65 -15.66
CA PRO A 94 -2.31 -13.92 -16.44
C PRO A 94 -3.11 -12.90 -15.59
N PRO A 95 -3.65 -11.82 -16.20
CA PRO A 95 -4.49 -10.83 -15.51
C PRO A 95 -5.92 -11.37 -15.28
N HIS A 96 -6.04 -12.57 -14.73
CA HIS A 96 -7.32 -13.14 -14.31
C HIS A 96 -7.86 -12.38 -13.11
N PHE A 97 -9.18 -12.31 -12.99
CA PHE A 97 -9.85 -11.61 -11.90
C PHE A 97 -11.16 -12.31 -11.56
N ASP A 98 -11.70 -11.98 -10.40
CA ASP A 98 -13.08 -12.28 -10.00
C ASP A 98 -13.72 -10.97 -9.52
N GLU A 99 -14.69 -10.48 -10.29
CA GLU A 99 -15.38 -9.21 -10.10
C GLU A 99 -16.63 -9.30 -9.22
N SER A 100 -16.90 -10.48 -8.64
CA SER A 100 -18.12 -10.73 -7.86
C SER A 100 -18.27 -9.82 -6.64
N GLY A 101 -17.20 -9.19 -6.15
CA GLY A 101 -17.26 -8.17 -5.11
C GLY A 101 -17.93 -6.86 -5.56
N TYR A 102 -18.00 -6.58 -6.86
CA TYR A 102 -18.60 -5.38 -7.45
C TYR A 102 -19.85 -5.65 -8.28
N GLY A 103 -20.10 -6.91 -8.67
CA GLY A 103 -21.23 -7.28 -9.52
C GLY A 103 -21.02 -6.95 -11.01
N GLY A 104 -19.79 -6.58 -11.39
CA GLY A 104 -19.40 -6.26 -12.77
C GLY A 104 -17.95 -5.77 -12.84
N VAL A 105 -17.43 -5.71 -14.06
CA VAL A 105 -16.05 -5.26 -14.32
C VAL A 105 -15.96 -3.74 -14.19
N ILE A 106 -15.36 -3.28 -13.10
CA ILE A 106 -14.98 -1.87 -12.91
C ILE A 106 -13.78 -1.49 -13.81
N HIS A 107 -13.51 -0.19 -13.97
CA HIS A 107 -12.52 0.26 -14.96
C HIS A 107 -11.09 -0.16 -14.60
N GLU A 108 -10.73 -0.18 -13.32
CA GLU A 108 -9.43 -0.59 -12.78
C GLU A 108 -9.09 -2.04 -13.12
N ILE A 109 -10.10 -2.93 -13.14
CA ILE A 109 -9.95 -4.31 -13.59
C ILE A 109 -9.61 -4.33 -15.09
N ARG A 110 -10.35 -3.56 -15.89
CA ARG A 110 -10.15 -3.49 -17.35
C ARG A 110 -8.77 -2.92 -17.70
N GLU A 111 -8.34 -1.89 -16.98
CA GLU A 111 -7.02 -1.25 -17.12
C GLU A 111 -5.89 -2.25 -16.87
N MET A 112 -5.96 -3.02 -15.77
CA MET A 112 -4.99 -4.08 -15.48
C MET A 112 -4.89 -5.10 -16.62
N GLN A 113 -6.03 -5.55 -17.16
CA GLN A 113 -6.05 -6.50 -18.27
C GLN A 113 -5.37 -5.96 -19.52
N ILE A 114 -5.68 -4.72 -19.90
CA ILE A 114 -5.15 -4.09 -21.12
C ILE A 114 -3.64 -3.81 -20.97
N ALA A 115 -3.19 -3.42 -19.77
CA ALA A 115 -1.77 -3.22 -19.50
C ALA A 115 -0.93 -4.47 -19.79
N ASN A 116 -1.53 -5.66 -19.65
CA ASN A 116 -0.91 -6.96 -19.94
C ASN A 116 0.45 -7.11 -19.24
N MET A 117 0.42 -6.92 -17.91
CA MET A 117 1.57 -7.04 -17.00
C MET A 117 1.24 -7.98 -15.82
N GLY A 118 0.43 -9.00 -16.09
CA GLY A 118 -0.10 -9.92 -15.08
C GLY A 118 -1.02 -9.24 -14.07
N GLN A 119 -0.83 -9.50 -12.78
CA GLN A 119 -1.54 -8.81 -11.69
C GLN A 119 -0.92 -7.45 -11.33
N TYR A 120 0.02 -6.93 -12.12
CA TYR A 120 0.56 -5.59 -11.85
C TYR A 120 -0.40 -4.49 -12.34
N ALA A 121 -1.40 -4.17 -11.51
CA ALA A 121 -2.38 -3.12 -11.74
C ALA A 121 -1.82 -1.71 -11.43
N HIS A 122 -0.88 -1.23 -12.25
CA HIS A 122 -0.18 0.05 -12.03
C HIS A 122 -1.10 1.27 -11.90
N GLY A 123 -2.23 1.26 -12.62
CA GLY A 123 -3.23 2.32 -12.58
C GLY A 123 -3.88 2.53 -11.22
N ASN A 124 -3.68 1.60 -10.27
CA ASN A 124 -4.22 1.71 -8.93
C ASN A 124 -3.12 1.80 -7.84
N GLN A 125 -3.36 2.61 -6.81
CA GLN A 125 -2.38 3.00 -5.78
C GLN A 125 -1.83 1.84 -4.93
N PRO A 126 -2.61 0.81 -4.53
CA PRO A 126 -2.15 -0.21 -3.58
C PRO A 126 -0.87 -0.95 -3.99
N ILE A 127 -0.54 -1.01 -5.28
CA ILE A 127 0.60 -1.78 -5.80
C ILE A 127 1.72 -0.90 -6.38
N GLN A 128 1.58 0.42 -6.41
CA GLN A 128 2.52 1.33 -7.09
C GLN A 128 3.96 1.23 -6.53
N HIS A 129 4.13 0.94 -5.24
CA HIS A 129 5.44 0.75 -4.61
C HIS A 129 6.06 -0.63 -4.83
N MET A 130 5.27 -1.63 -5.26
CA MET A 130 5.65 -3.05 -5.23
C MET A 130 6.94 -3.34 -5.99
N ILE A 131 7.17 -2.69 -7.15
CA ILE A 131 8.39 -2.90 -7.93
C ILE A 131 9.65 -2.61 -7.10
N TYR A 132 9.60 -1.60 -6.24
CA TYR A 132 10.75 -1.22 -5.42
C TYR A 132 11.08 -2.25 -4.35
N LEU A 133 10.16 -3.19 -4.06
CA LEU A 133 10.36 -4.22 -3.04
C LEU A 133 11.43 -5.25 -3.41
N TYR A 134 11.79 -5.41 -4.70
CA TYR A 134 12.94 -6.25 -5.08
C TYR A 134 14.26 -5.79 -4.43
N ASN A 135 14.39 -4.49 -4.07
CA ASN A 135 15.54 -3.97 -3.35
C ASN A 135 15.68 -4.54 -1.93
N TYR A 136 14.57 -4.97 -1.31
CA TYR A 136 14.54 -5.61 0.02
C TYR A 136 14.78 -7.13 -0.07
N GLY A 137 14.56 -7.72 -1.24
CA GLY A 137 14.86 -9.12 -1.53
C GLY A 137 16.27 -9.36 -2.12
N GLY A 138 17.11 -8.32 -2.19
CA GLY A 138 18.47 -8.41 -2.70
C GLY A 138 18.57 -8.61 -4.22
N GLN A 139 17.54 -8.21 -4.99
CA GLN A 139 17.56 -8.29 -6.46
C GLN A 139 17.22 -6.94 -7.13
N PRO A 140 17.95 -5.85 -6.84
CA PRO A 140 17.62 -4.51 -7.32
C PRO A 140 17.55 -4.39 -8.86
N TRP A 141 18.24 -5.25 -9.61
CA TRP A 141 18.15 -5.27 -11.07
C TRP A 141 16.75 -5.63 -11.59
N LYS A 142 15.94 -6.37 -10.84
CA LYS A 142 14.54 -6.64 -11.20
C LYS A 142 13.67 -5.41 -11.02
N ALA A 143 13.90 -4.61 -9.96
CA ALA A 143 13.26 -3.30 -9.81
C ALA A 143 13.63 -2.39 -11.00
N GLN A 144 14.91 -2.32 -11.37
CA GLN A 144 15.37 -1.52 -12.50
C GLN A 144 14.66 -1.91 -13.80
N TYR A 145 14.52 -3.21 -14.07
CA TYR A 145 13.80 -3.68 -15.25
C TYR A 145 12.33 -3.23 -15.22
N TRP A 146 11.58 -3.56 -14.17
CA TRP A 146 10.14 -3.31 -14.11
C TRP A 146 9.79 -1.83 -13.99
N VAL A 147 10.58 -1.01 -13.29
CA VAL A 147 10.38 0.46 -13.26
C VAL A 147 10.50 1.03 -14.68
N ARG A 148 11.52 0.60 -15.44
CA ARG A 148 11.76 1.09 -16.80
C ARG A 148 10.68 0.60 -17.76
N GLU A 149 10.19 -0.64 -17.60
CA GLU A 149 9.04 -1.14 -18.35
C GLU A 149 7.77 -0.33 -18.09
N SER A 150 7.43 -0.06 -16.83
CA SER A 150 6.25 0.73 -16.47
C SER A 150 6.34 2.16 -17.03
N LEU A 151 7.47 2.85 -16.82
CA LEU A 151 7.69 4.20 -17.34
C LEU A 151 7.56 4.29 -18.87
N ASN A 152 8.05 3.27 -19.59
CA ASN A 152 8.06 3.28 -21.05
C ASN A 152 6.73 2.84 -21.69
N ARG A 153 5.95 1.99 -21.00
CA ARG A 153 4.73 1.39 -21.56
C ARG A 153 3.44 2.09 -21.13
N LEU A 154 3.40 2.59 -19.89
CA LEU A 154 2.16 2.98 -19.22
C LEU A 154 1.93 4.49 -19.15
N TYR A 155 2.86 5.28 -19.71
CA TYR A 155 2.80 6.73 -19.72
C TYR A 155 3.09 7.29 -21.11
N LYS A 156 2.24 8.21 -21.58
CA LYS A 156 2.42 8.95 -22.84
C LYS A 156 2.03 10.41 -22.65
N ALA A 157 2.66 11.30 -23.41
CA ALA A 157 2.28 12.71 -23.46
C ALA A 157 1.11 12.93 -24.46
N THR A 158 0.03 12.16 -24.31
CA THR A 158 -1.18 12.21 -25.14
C THR A 158 -2.41 12.34 -24.24
N PRO A 159 -3.59 12.73 -24.77
CA PRO A 159 -4.81 12.85 -23.97
C PRO A 159 -5.22 11.56 -23.23
N ASP A 160 -4.86 10.39 -23.77
CA ASP A 160 -5.03 9.04 -23.19
C ASP A 160 -3.74 8.55 -22.52
N GLY A 161 -2.98 9.48 -21.91
CA GLY A 161 -1.59 9.28 -21.53
C GLY A 161 -1.32 8.40 -20.31
N TYR A 162 -2.33 8.16 -19.47
CA TYR A 162 -2.21 7.33 -18.27
C TYR A 162 -2.84 5.95 -18.49
N CYS A 163 -2.37 4.95 -17.73
CA CYS A 163 -2.93 3.59 -17.77
C CYS A 163 -4.11 3.36 -16.80
N GLY A 164 -4.61 4.43 -16.18
CA GLY A 164 -5.67 4.46 -15.18
C GLY A 164 -5.84 5.89 -14.66
N ASP A 165 -6.49 6.05 -13.51
CA ASP A 165 -6.74 7.37 -12.94
C ASP A 165 -5.44 8.08 -12.49
N GLU A 166 -5.45 9.41 -12.63
CA GLU A 166 -4.30 10.27 -12.28
C GLU A 166 -4.17 10.46 -10.76
N ASP A 167 -5.31 10.48 -10.08
CA ASP A 167 -5.48 10.58 -8.63
C ASP A 167 -4.71 11.71 -7.97
N ASN A 168 -5.09 12.94 -8.36
CA ASN A 168 -4.75 14.18 -7.67
C ASN A 168 -3.22 14.41 -7.53
N GLY A 169 -2.44 13.94 -8.51
CA GLY A 169 -0.99 14.02 -8.49
C GLY A 169 -0.27 12.75 -8.06
N GLN A 170 -0.96 11.73 -7.54
CA GLN A 170 -0.30 10.50 -7.06
C GLN A 170 0.38 9.73 -8.19
N THR A 171 -0.35 9.41 -9.27
CA THR A 171 0.17 8.65 -10.40
C THR A 171 1.20 9.47 -11.19
N SER A 172 1.02 10.80 -11.27
CA SER A 172 2.02 11.72 -11.82
C SER A 172 3.31 11.78 -10.98
N ALA A 173 3.19 11.89 -9.65
CA ALA A 173 4.33 11.95 -8.75
C ALA A 173 5.12 10.64 -8.79
N TRP A 174 4.45 9.48 -8.93
CA TRP A 174 5.11 8.20 -9.17
C TRP A 174 6.02 8.28 -10.39
N TYR A 175 5.54 8.80 -11.52
CA TYR A 175 6.34 8.98 -12.73
C TYR A 175 7.54 9.88 -12.47
N VAL A 176 7.35 11.03 -11.82
CA VAL A 176 8.43 12.01 -11.54
C VAL A 176 9.53 11.39 -10.67
N PHE A 177 9.19 10.74 -9.56
CA PHE A 177 10.15 10.06 -8.69
C PHE A 177 10.86 8.92 -9.43
N SER A 178 10.10 8.06 -10.09
CA SER A 178 10.62 6.92 -10.84
C SER A 178 11.56 7.35 -11.96
N ALA A 179 11.24 8.42 -12.68
CA ALA A 179 12.08 9.00 -13.72
C ALA A 179 13.40 9.60 -13.17
N MET A 180 13.39 10.14 -11.94
CA MET A 180 14.60 10.51 -11.21
C MET A 180 15.45 9.31 -10.79
N GLY A 181 14.85 8.12 -10.73
CA GLY A 181 15.53 6.87 -10.40
C GLY A 181 15.41 6.45 -8.94
N PHE A 182 14.49 7.02 -8.17
CA PHE A 182 14.23 6.63 -6.77
C PHE A 182 12.81 6.99 -6.33
N TYR A 183 12.26 6.27 -5.35
CA TYR A 183 10.86 6.41 -4.92
C TYR A 183 10.70 6.32 -3.39
N PRO A 184 9.83 7.13 -2.77
CA PRO A 184 9.58 7.09 -1.33
C PRO A 184 8.63 5.93 -0.95
N VAL A 185 9.15 4.70 -0.87
CA VAL A 185 8.35 3.50 -0.53
C VAL A 185 7.68 3.61 0.84
N THR A 186 8.38 4.18 1.82
CA THR A 186 7.90 4.25 3.21
C THR A 186 7.94 5.70 3.69
N PRO A 187 6.93 6.52 3.33
CA PRO A 187 6.76 7.84 3.94
C PRO A 187 6.78 7.75 5.47
N GLY A 188 7.51 8.66 6.12
CA GLY A 188 7.81 8.61 7.56
C GLY A 188 9.24 8.11 7.87
N THR A 189 9.90 7.46 6.91
CA THR A 189 11.37 7.29 6.92
C THR A 189 12.04 8.46 6.18
N ASN A 190 13.36 8.57 6.28
CA ASN A 190 14.16 9.52 5.50
C ASN A 190 14.77 8.86 4.25
N GLN A 191 14.18 7.80 3.69
CA GLN A 191 14.77 7.03 2.61
C GLN A 191 13.97 7.09 1.31
N TYR A 192 14.69 7.21 0.19
CA TYR A 192 14.16 6.97 -1.16
C TYR A 192 14.77 5.70 -1.73
N VAL A 193 13.96 4.70 -2.03
CA VAL A 193 14.41 3.40 -2.57
C VAL A 193 14.75 3.54 -4.04
N MET A 194 15.91 3.04 -4.46
CA MET A 194 16.39 3.22 -5.82
C MET A 194 15.67 2.33 -6.83
N GLY A 195 15.45 2.90 -8.02
CA GLY A 195 15.07 2.22 -9.24
C GLY A 195 16.16 2.41 -10.29
N ALA A 196 15.78 2.87 -11.48
CA ALA A 196 16.70 3.28 -12.55
C ALA A 196 16.23 4.60 -13.17
N PRO A 197 17.11 5.60 -13.36
CA PRO A 197 16.72 6.89 -13.94
C PRO A 197 16.25 6.72 -15.40
N LEU A 198 15.37 7.61 -15.84
CA LEU A 198 14.84 7.64 -17.23
C LEU A 198 15.67 8.54 -18.15
N PHE A 199 16.20 9.65 -17.64
CA PHE A 199 16.94 10.62 -18.45
C PHE A 199 18.45 10.47 -18.29
N LYS A 200 19.21 11.02 -19.26
CA LYS A 200 20.67 11.08 -19.18
C LYS A 200 21.18 12.07 -18.14
N LYS A 201 20.40 13.11 -17.86
CA LYS A 201 20.71 14.13 -16.86
C LYS A 201 19.43 14.75 -16.33
N ILE A 202 19.34 14.92 -15.02
CA ILE A 202 18.27 15.65 -14.33
C ILE A 202 18.93 16.63 -13.37
N THR A 203 18.44 17.86 -13.30
CA THR A 203 18.87 18.82 -12.28
C THR A 203 17.64 19.23 -11.47
N VAL A 204 17.63 18.91 -10.18
CA VAL A 204 16.58 19.32 -9.25
C VAL A 204 17.07 20.55 -8.50
N THR A 205 16.33 21.65 -8.61
CA THR A 205 16.54 22.84 -7.78
C THR A 205 15.71 22.68 -6.51
N LEU A 206 16.38 22.58 -5.37
CA LEU A 206 15.75 22.40 -4.06
C LEU A 206 15.26 23.75 -3.52
N GLN A 207 14.30 23.71 -2.59
CA GLN A 207 13.75 24.92 -1.97
C GLN A 207 14.82 25.75 -1.23
N ASN A 208 15.88 25.10 -0.71
CA ASN A 208 17.00 25.79 -0.07
C ASN A 208 18.02 26.39 -1.08
N GLY A 209 17.68 26.44 -2.37
CA GLY A 209 18.50 26.99 -3.45
C GLY A 209 19.64 26.07 -3.93
N LYS A 210 19.90 24.95 -3.24
CA LYS A 210 20.90 23.97 -3.66
C LYS A 210 20.40 23.18 -4.87
N LYS A 211 21.33 22.60 -5.62
CA LYS A 211 21.02 21.77 -6.79
C LYS A 211 21.47 20.35 -6.57
N LEU A 212 20.59 19.39 -6.84
CA LEU A 212 20.92 17.97 -6.97
C LEU A 212 21.00 17.65 -8.46
N VAL A 213 22.17 17.24 -8.93
CA VAL A 213 22.42 16.82 -10.31
C VAL A 213 22.48 15.30 -10.36
N ILE A 214 21.57 14.70 -11.11
CA ILE A 214 21.54 13.26 -11.37
C ILE A 214 22.08 13.02 -12.77
N ASN A 215 23.21 12.32 -12.89
CA ASN A 215 23.85 12.01 -14.16
C ASN A 215 23.79 10.52 -14.46
N ALA A 216 23.36 10.18 -15.66
CA ALA A 216 23.36 8.82 -16.20
C ALA A 216 23.67 8.89 -17.71
N PRO A 217 24.85 9.35 -18.13
CA PRO A 217 25.12 9.74 -19.53
C PRO A 217 24.93 8.59 -20.54
N ASN A 218 25.16 7.34 -20.10
CA ASN A 218 24.99 6.14 -20.90
C ASN A 218 23.55 5.60 -20.91
N ASN A 219 22.59 6.27 -20.25
CA ASN A 219 21.20 5.84 -20.21
C ASN A 219 20.56 5.81 -21.61
N SER A 220 19.82 4.74 -21.89
CA SER A 220 19.09 4.47 -23.13
C SER A 220 18.04 3.39 -22.88
N ASP A 221 17.24 3.06 -23.89
CA ASP A 221 16.26 1.97 -23.80
C ASP A 221 16.92 0.60 -23.56
N GLN A 222 18.15 0.42 -24.07
CA GLN A 222 18.96 -0.77 -23.83
C GLN A 222 19.69 -0.68 -22.48
N ASN A 223 20.35 0.45 -22.18
CA ASN A 223 21.17 0.61 -20.98
C ASN A 223 20.33 1.00 -19.75
N ARG A 224 19.51 0.05 -19.28
CA ARG A 224 18.57 0.23 -18.17
C ARG A 224 19.08 -0.20 -16.79
N TYR A 225 20.21 -0.90 -16.72
CA TYR A 225 20.72 -1.46 -15.48
C TYR A 225 21.83 -0.63 -14.86
N VAL A 226 21.76 -0.42 -13.54
CA VAL A 226 22.72 0.33 -12.76
C VAL A 226 23.89 -0.57 -12.36
N GLN A 227 25.08 -0.30 -12.90
CA GLN A 227 26.32 -1.00 -12.57
C GLN A 227 26.94 -0.51 -11.27
N SER A 228 26.96 0.82 -11.08
CA SER A 228 27.45 1.47 -9.88
C SER A 228 26.80 2.83 -9.71
N VAL A 229 26.82 3.33 -8.47
CA VAL A 229 26.33 4.66 -8.11
C VAL A 229 27.43 5.35 -7.32
N ALA A 230 27.61 6.65 -7.53
CA ALA A 230 28.44 7.49 -6.69
C ALA A 230 27.66 8.74 -6.26
N LEU A 231 27.67 9.04 -4.97
CA LEU A 231 27.10 10.25 -4.39
C LEU A 231 28.25 11.18 -3.98
N ASN A 232 28.32 12.35 -4.60
CA ASN A 232 29.38 13.34 -4.40
C ASN A 232 30.79 12.75 -4.56
N GLY A 233 30.95 11.91 -5.60
CA GLY A 233 32.22 11.24 -5.94
C GLY A 233 32.54 9.99 -5.10
N LYS A 234 31.76 9.71 -4.06
CA LYS A 234 31.97 8.53 -3.20
C LYS A 234 31.12 7.34 -3.67
N PRO A 235 31.66 6.11 -3.75
CA PRO A 235 30.87 4.92 -4.08
C PRO A 235 29.66 4.75 -3.16
N TRP A 236 28.51 4.43 -3.74
CA TRP A 236 27.25 4.21 -3.02
C TRP A 236 26.69 2.82 -3.32
N THR A 237 26.76 1.94 -2.32
CA THR A 237 26.41 0.52 -2.45
C THR A 237 24.98 0.20 -2.02
N LYS A 238 24.37 1.03 -1.17
CA LYS A 238 23.00 0.85 -0.67
C LYS A 238 21.99 0.91 -1.82
N ASN A 239 20.79 0.36 -1.60
CA ASN A 239 19.67 0.41 -2.53
C ASN A 239 18.68 1.55 -2.23
N TRP A 240 19.10 2.54 -1.45
CA TRP A 240 18.29 3.69 -1.09
C TRP A 240 19.16 4.93 -0.89
N LEU A 241 18.55 6.11 -0.94
CA LEU A 241 19.19 7.41 -0.79
C LEU A 241 18.60 8.14 0.43
N PRO A 242 19.41 8.63 1.37
CA PRO A 242 18.96 9.42 2.51
C PRO A 242 18.52 10.83 2.09
N HIS A 243 17.35 11.25 2.56
CA HIS A 243 16.81 12.59 2.36
C HIS A 243 17.79 13.67 2.77
N ASP A 244 18.42 13.54 3.94
CA ASP A 244 19.34 14.55 4.47
C ASP A 244 20.59 14.73 3.61
N GLU A 245 21.04 13.69 2.90
CA GLU A 245 22.14 13.83 1.94
C GLU A 245 21.66 14.49 0.64
N LEU A 246 20.47 14.14 0.14
CA LEU A 246 19.90 14.78 -1.05
C LEU A 246 19.63 16.28 -0.82
N GLN A 247 19.20 16.67 0.39
CA GLN A 247 18.96 18.07 0.76
C GLN A 247 20.22 18.93 0.76
N LYS A 248 21.42 18.32 0.84
CA LYS A 248 22.70 19.03 0.70
C LYS A 248 23.02 19.36 -0.77
N GLY A 249 22.20 18.90 -1.72
CA GLY A 249 22.46 18.99 -3.15
C GLY A 249 23.64 18.10 -3.56
N GLY A 250 24.33 18.49 -4.63
CA GLY A 250 25.51 17.80 -5.13
C GLY A 250 25.21 16.93 -6.34
N VAL A 251 25.97 15.85 -6.51
CA VAL A 251 25.96 15.04 -7.73
C VAL A 251 25.75 13.57 -7.42
N LEU A 252 24.72 12.97 -8.02
CA LEU A 252 24.43 11.54 -8.02
C LEU A 252 24.76 10.99 -9.42
N ASN A 253 25.83 10.19 -9.52
CA ASN A 253 26.28 9.61 -10.78
C ASN A 253 25.90 8.13 -10.86
N PHE A 254 25.18 7.75 -11.92
CA PHE A 254 24.84 6.38 -12.27
C PHE A 254 25.70 5.91 -13.45
N VAL A 255 26.32 4.74 -13.30
CA VAL A 255 26.92 4.02 -14.43
C VAL A 255 25.89 3.02 -14.95
N MET A 256 25.40 3.25 -16.17
CA MET A 256 24.35 2.44 -16.81
C MET A 256 24.93 1.43 -17.79
N ALA A 257 24.33 0.25 -17.90
CA ALA A 257 24.66 -0.78 -18.89
C ALA A 257 23.42 -1.59 -19.32
N SER A 258 23.57 -2.38 -20.40
CA SER A 258 22.51 -3.22 -20.95
C SER A 258 22.33 -4.56 -20.24
N THR A 259 23.28 -4.97 -19.41
CA THR A 259 23.24 -6.21 -18.62
C THR A 259 23.16 -5.93 -17.13
N PRO A 260 22.40 -6.69 -16.33
CA PRO A 260 22.27 -6.47 -14.89
C PRO A 260 23.58 -6.74 -14.14
N ASN A 261 23.92 -5.90 -13.16
CA ASN A 261 24.96 -6.21 -12.18
C ASN A 261 24.37 -7.02 -11.01
N MET A 262 24.46 -8.35 -11.10
CA MET A 262 23.93 -9.26 -10.07
C MET A 262 24.75 -9.29 -8.77
N LYS A 263 25.81 -8.49 -8.65
CA LYS A 263 26.65 -8.39 -7.44
C LYS A 263 26.40 -7.12 -6.63
N ARG A 264 25.65 -6.15 -7.18
CA ARG A 264 25.40 -4.86 -6.52
C ARG A 264 24.14 -4.93 -5.66
N GLY A 265 24.25 -4.51 -4.39
CA GLY A 265 23.08 -4.28 -3.53
C GLY A 265 22.33 -5.57 -3.17
N ILE A 266 23.06 -6.66 -2.97
CA ILE A 266 22.48 -7.99 -2.66
C ILE A 266 22.52 -8.32 -1.16
N ASP A 267 23.32 -7.59 -0.39
CA ASP A 267 23.48 -7.81 1.04
C ASP A 267 22.41 -7.08 1.88
N GLU A 268 22.18 -7.58 3.10
CA GLU A 268 21.22 -6.97 4.03
C GLU A 268 21.60 -5.53 4.41
N ALA A 269 22.89 -5.17 4.41
CA ALA A 269 23.34 -3.82 4.73
C ALA A 269 22.97 -2.78 3.63
N SER A 270 22.67 -3.26 2.43
CA SER A 270 22.22 -2.46 1.29
C SER A 270 20.69 -2.31 1.26
N ALA A 271 19.95 -3.13 2.01
CA ALA A 271 18.50 -3.08 2.04
C ALA A 271 17.97 -1.75 2.61
N PRO A 272 16.79 -1.28 2.18
CA PRO A 272 16.14 -0.14 2.80
C PRO A 272 15.52 -0.49 4.15
N TYR A 273 15.07 0.55 4.86
CA TYR A 273 14.52 0.47 6.21
C TYR A 273 13.39 -0.57 6.33
N SER A 274 13.43 -1.38 7.39
CA SER A 274 12.32 -2.20 7.87
C SER A 274 12.33 -2.24 9.39
N PHE A 275 11.16 -2.02 10.00
CA PHE A 275 11.01 -1.95 11.46
C PHE A 275 11.63 -3.15 12.20
N SER A 276 11.45 -4.37 11.68
CA SER A 276 12.00 -5.60 12.28
C SER A 276 13.53 -5.70 12.26
N LYS A 277 14.22 -4.92 11.41
CA LYS A 277 15.69 -4.93 11.28
C LYS A 277 16.29 -3.68 11.92
N ASP A 278 15.79 -2.50 11.56
CA ASP A 278 16.40 -1.22 11.93
C ASP A 278 16.01 -0.73 13.33
N ASP A 279 14.89 -1.21 13.87
CA ASP A 279 14.50 -0.99 15.27
C ASP A 279 14.33 -2.32 16.00
N ALA A 280 15.34 -3.19 15.87
CA ALA A 280 15.35 -4.53 16.44
C ALA A 280 15.07 -4.55 17.95
N ALA A 281 15.53 -3.53 18.69
CA ALA A 281 15.29 -3.43 20.13
C ALA A 281 13.81 -3.21 20.46
N MET A 282 13.12 -2.30 19.76
CA MET A 282 11.68 -2.12 19.95
C MET A 282 10.92 -3.33 19.40
N TYR A 283 11.25 -3.79 18.19
CA TYR A 283 10.64 -4.94 17.56
C TYR A 283 10.64 -6.18 18.48
N ASN A 284 11.79 -6.53 19.06
CA ASN A 284 11.88 -7.68 19.96
C ASN A 284 11.07 -7.53 21.26
N ARG A 285 10.73 -6.31 21.70
CA ARG A 285 9.85 -6.07 22.86
C ARG A 285 8.37 -6.25 22.54
N VAL A 286 7.96 -6.06 21.29
CA VAL A 286 6.55 -5.99 20.90
C VAL A 286 6.09 -7.12 19.98
N LYS A 287 7.01 -7.82 19.28
CA LYS A 287 6.67 -8.80 18.23
C LYS A 287 5.78 -9.96 18.67
N ASP A 288 5.83 -10.32 19.96
CA ASP A 288 5.09 -11.44 20.54
C ASP A 288 3.87 -10.97 21.36
N ARG A 289 3.60 -9.66 21.41
CA ARG A 289 2.42 -9.12 22.09
C ARG A 289 1.18 -9.48 21.28
N LYS A 290 0.24 -10.16 21.92
CA LYS A 290 -1.07 -10.43 21.33
C LYS A 290 -1.93 -9.16 21.42
N PRO A 291 -2.74 -8.85 20.40
CA PRO A 291 -3.77 -7.84 20.54
C PRO A 291 -4.65 -8.22 21.73
N GLU A 292 -4.88 -7.27 22.64
CA GLU A 292 -5.96 -7.40 23.62
C GLU A 292 -7.29 -7.26 22.86
N ALA A 293 -7.74 -8.33 22.24
CA ALA A 293 -9.08 -8.40 21.71
C ALA A 293 -10.03 -8.57 22.90
N LYS A 294 -10.51 -7.47 23.47
CA LYS A 294 -11.78 -7.51 24.19
C LYS A 294 -12.84 -7.78 23.13
N LEU A 295 -13.26 -9.04 23.02
CA LEU A 295 -14.44 -9.41 22.25
C LEU A 295 -15.62 -8.65 22.87
N GLN A 296 -15.99 -7.51 22.29
CA GLN A 296 -17.27 -6.88 22.59
C GLN A 296 -18.35 -7.89 22.19
N THR A 297 -19.12 -8.35 23.16
CA THR A 297 -20.34 -9.11 22.93
C THR A 297 -21.40 -8.13 22.46
N TYR A 298 -21.60 -8.05 21.15
CA TYR A 298 -22.66 -7.26 20.57
C TYR A 298 -24.01 -7.83 21.00
N THR A 299 -24.81 -7.00 21.67
CA THR A 299 -26.24 -7.25 21.85
C THR A 299 -26.89 -7.44 20.49
N ARG A 300 -27.88 -8.35 20.40
CA ARG A 300 -28.57 -8.62 19.14
C ARG A 300 -29.08 -7.28 18.55
N PRO A 301 -28.90 -7.04 17.24
CA PRO A 301 -29.45 -5.85 16.61
C PRO A 301 -30.96 -5.76 16.85
N ASP A 302 -31.43 -4.56 17.22
CA ASP A 302 -32.86 -4.28 17.26
C ASP A 302 -33.33 -3.99 15.84
N THR A 303 -34.09 -4.92 15.28
CA THR A 303 -34.65 -4.78 13.93
C THR A 303 -36.05 -4.22 14.04
N ILE A 304 -36.24 -3.02 13.49
CA ILE A 304 -37.51 -2.31 13.48
C ILE A 304 -37.95 -2.18 12.03
N ALA A 305 -39.12 -2.74 11.69
CA ALA A 305 -39.70 -2.63 10.37
C ALA A 305 -40.98 -1.79 10.41
N LYS A 306 -41.09 -0.82 9.52
CA LYS A 306 -42.26 0.06 9.38
C LYS A 306 -42.40 0.54 7.94
N ASP A 307 -43.61 0.46 7.40
CA ASP A 307 -43.98 0.99 6.07
C ASP A 307 -43.05 0.52 4.92
N GLY A 308 -42.62 -0.75 4.97
CA GLY A 308 -41.73 -1.34 3.96
C GLY A 308 -40.25 -0.96 4.09
N LEU A 309 -39.88 -0.20 5.12
CA LEU A 309 -38.50 0.10 5.49
C LEU A 309 -38.08 -0.71 6.72
N THR A 310 -36.81 -1.10 6.76
CA THR A 310 -36.19 -1.81 7.88
C THR A 310 -35.02 -1.01 8.40
N LEU A 311 -35.06 -0.64 9.69
CA LEU A 311 -33.93 -0.09 10.42
C LEU A 311 -33.36 -1.18 11.32
N ILE A 312 -32.09 -1.51 11.13
CA ILE A 312 -31.33 -2.36 12.04
C ILE A 312 -30.53 -1.43 12.94
N PHE A 313 -30.90 -1.36 14.21
CA PHE A 313 -30.20 -0.55 15.20
C PHE A 313 -29.20 -1.42 15.98
N ARG A 314 -27.92 -1.06 15.93
CA ARG A 314 -26.85 -1.74 16.66
C ARG A 314 -26.21 -0.75 17.62
N ASP A 315 -26.67 -0.77 18.87
CA ASP A 315 -26.00 -0.10 19.98
C ASP A 315 -25.19 -1.13 20.74
N GLU A 316 -23.91 -1.18 20.40
CA GLU A 316 -23.01 -2.29 20.69
C GLU A 316 -22.63 -2.37 22.18
N GLU A 317 -22.81 -1.28 22.93
CA GLU A 317 -22.50 -1.19 24.36
C GLU A 317 -23.67 -0.66 25.21
N SER A 318 -24.88 -0.53 24.65
CA SER A 318 -26.03 0.10 25.34
C SER A 318 -25.70 1.50 25.87
N THR A 319 -24.89 2.26 25.11
CA THR A 319 -24.32 3.54 25.57
C THR A 319 -25.27 4.70 25.42
N ILE A 320 -26.32 4.56 24.60
CA ILE A 320 -27.33 5.59 24.46
C ILE A 320 -28.57 5.24 25.28
N SER A 321 -29.17 6.27 25.88
CA SER A 321 -30.42 6.09 26.63
C SER A 321 -31.54 5.61 25.72
N ALA A 322 -32.49 4.84 26.26
CA ALA A 322 -33.68 4.41 25.53
C ALA A 322 -34.43 5.60 24.88
N ALA A 323 -34.44 6.75 25.53
CA ALA A 323 -35.02 7.98 25.00
C ALA A 323 -34.26 8.52 23.78
N LEU A 324 -32.93 8.53 23.79
CA LEU A 324 -32.13 8.95 22.63
C LEU A 324 -32.29 7.97 21.47
N LYS A 325 -32.29 6.66 21.77
CA LYS A 325 -32.53 5.61 20.78
C LYS A 325 -33.87 5.80 20.08
N GLN A 326 -34.94 6.02 20.85
CA GLN A 326 -36.27 6.26 20.28
C GLN A 326 -36.27 7.49 19.38
N ARG A 327 -35.63 8.59 19.79
CA ARG A 327 -35.52 9.80 18.95
C ARG A 327 -34.80 9.55 17.62
N LEU A 328 -33.75 8.72 17.61
CA LEU A 328 -33.02 8.36 16.38
C LEU A 328 -33.87 7.48 15.45
N VAL A 329 -34.57 6.51 16.02
CA VAL A 329 -35.53 5.66 15.29
C VAL A 329 -36.64 6.53 14.68
N ASP A 330 -37.22 7.43 15.46
CA ASP A 330 -38.28 8.35 15.01
C ASP A 330 -37.76 9.27 13.89
N ALA A 331 -36.55 9.83 14.04
CA ALA A 331 -35.93 10.66 13.03
C ALA A 331 -35.73 9.90 11.71
N TYR A 332 -35.25 8.66 11.76
CA TYR A 332 -35.09 7.82 10.57
C TYR A 332 -36.43 7.61 9.85
N PHE A 333 -37.45 7.10 10.55
CA PHE A 333 -38.74 6.81 9.93
C PHE A 333 -39.53 8.07 9.54
N MET A 334 -39.19 9.24 10.09
CA MET A 334 -39.79 10.52 9.70
C MET A 334 -39.12 11.14 8.46
N GLN A 335 -37.79 11.02 8.33
CA GLN A 335 -37.02 11.76 7.32
C GLN A 335 -36.60 10.89 6.15
N TYR A 336 -36.12 9.67 6.38
CA TYR A 336 -35.58 8.81 5.33
C TYR A 336 -36.57 8.55 4.18
N PRO A 337 -37.88 8.23 4.42
CA PRO A 337 -38.85 8.07 3.34
C PRO A 337 -38.98 9.33 2.45
N LYS A 338 -38.93 10.52 3.05
CA LYS A 338 -39.02 11.80 2.34
C LYS A 338 -37.78 12.03 1.48
N LEU A 339 -36.61 11.71 2.01
CA LEU A 339 -35.34 11.88 1.31
C LEU A 339 -35.21 10.91 0.13
N ILE A 340 -35.50 9.62 0.32
CA ILE A 340 -35.43 8.65 -0.79
C ILE A 340 -36.46 8.97 -1.87
N SER A 341 -37.68 9.38 -1.50
CA SER A 341 -38.68 9.78 -2.49
C SER A 341 -38.28 11.04 -3.27
N LYS A 342 -37.53 11.96 -2.66
CA LYS A 342 -37.16 13.24 -3.28
C LYS A 342 -35.87 13.15 -4.10
N TYR A 343 -34.91 12.34 -3.68
CA TYR A 343 -33.55 12.37 -4.21
C TYR A 343 -33.09 11.06 -4.86
N ASN A 344 -33.56 9.89 -4.40
CA ASN A 344 -33.18 8.60 -4.99
C ASN A 344 -34.15 7.47 -4.57
N SER A 345 -35.10 7.11 -5.44
CA SER A 345 -36.11 6.09 -5.17
C SER A 345 -35.56 4.67 -5.08
N GLU A 346 -34.36 4.43 -5.62
CA GLU A 346 -33.66 3.13 -5.59
C GLU A 346 -32.83 2.93 -4.31
N SER A 347 -32.90 3.87 -3.36
CA SER A 347 -32.16 3.76 -2.11
C SER A 347 -32.54 2.50 -1.32
N PRO A 348 -31.58 1.88 -0.60
CA PRO A 348 -31.84 0.66 0.15
C PRO A 348 -33.00 0.80 1.14
N LYS A 349 -33.98 -0.10 1.07
CA LYS A 349 -35.09 -0.15 2.03
C LYS A 349 -34.68 -0.72 3.40
N LYS A 350 -33.46 -1.23 3.51
CA LYS A 350 -32.88 -1.81 4.72
C LYS A 350 -31.60 -1.05 5.06
N VAL A 351 -31.62 -0.32 6.16
CA VAL A 351 -30.50 0.51 6.63
C VAL A 351 -30.05 0.00 8.00
N THR A 352 -28.73 -0.08 8.21
CA THR A 352 -28.17 -0.43 9.52
C THR A 352 -27.51 0.79 10.13
N PHE A 353 -27.93 1.16 11.33
CA PHE A 353 -27.36 2.23 12.13
C PHE A 353 -26.48 1.61 13.22
N PHE A 354 -25.18 1.88 13.16
CA PHE A 354 -24.19 1.39 14.12
C PHE A 354 -23.80 2.51 15.08
N ILE A 355 -23.81 2.21 16.38
CA ILE A 355 -23.26 3.05 17.44
C ILE A 355 -22.11 2.28 18.07
N ASP A 356 -20.89 2.67 17.69
CA ASP A 356 -19.66 2.20 18.31
C ASP A 356 -19.07 3.36 19.15
N PRO A 357 -19.33 3.38 20.47
CA PRO A 357 -18.78 4.41 21.36
C PRO A 357 -17.26 4.24 21.59
N THR A 358 -16.69 3.10 21.19
CA THR A 358 -15.26 2.84 21.23
C THR A 358 -14.55 3.22 19.94
N TYR A 359 -15.30 3.69 18.93
CA TYR A 359 -14.76 4.29 17.72
C TYR A 359 -13.95 5.52 18.08
N ASN A 360 -12.64 5.33 18.17
CA ASN A 360 -11.61 6.35 18.35
C ASN A 360 -10.90 6.66 17.03
N GLY A 361 -11.52 6.28 15.91
CA GLY A 361 -11.06 6.60 14.57
C GLY A 361 -11.20 8.09 14.29
N VAL A 362 -10.16 8.66 13.69
CA VAL A 362 -10.33 9.85 12.84
C VAL A 362 -11.23 9.38 11.70
N ALA A 363 -12.30 10.14 11.43
CA ALA A 363 -13.29 9.84 10.39
C ALA A 363 -12.67 9.16 9.17
N GLU A 364 -13.20 7.98 8.84
CA GLU A 364 -13.16 7.47 7.48
C GLU A 364 -13.86 8.51 6.60
N ALA A 365 -13.07 9.25 5.82
CA ALA A 365 -13.61 9.95 4.66
C ALA A 365 -13.88 8.88 3.59
N GLY A 366 -15.07 8.30 3.66
CA GLY A 366 -15.66 7.55 2.55
C GLY A 366 -16.75 8.42 1.93
N GLY A 367 -16.51 8.86 0.69
CA GLY A 367 -17.42 9.68 -0.12
C GLY A 367 -17.02 11.14 -0.21
#